data_AF-A0A382JJJ6-F1
#
_entry.id   AF-A0A382JJJ6-F1
#
_cell.length_a   1.000
_cell.length_b   1.000
_cell.length_c   1.000
_cell.angle_alpha   90.00
_cell.angle_beta   90.00
_cell.angle_gamma   90.00
#
_symmetry.space_group_name_H-M   'P 1'
#
loop_
_entity.id
_entity.type
_entity.pdbx_description
1 polymer ?
#
loop_
_entity_poly.entity_id
_entity_poly.type
_entity_poly.pdbx_seq_one_letter_code
_entity_poly.pdbx_strand_id
1 'polypeptide(L)' 'MPYKLSDSVKEKIEREATKYPSRRAAVKSALRYAQQEFGWVSEDVIKAVSEVLGL' A
#
# COMPACT_ATOMS: atom_id res chain seq x y z
N MET A 1 -17.18 2.59 5.71
CA MET A 1 -16.06 2.93 6.62
C MET A 1 -14.84 3.11 5.74
N PRO A 2 -14.10 4.24 5.81
CA PRO A 2 -12.88 4.39 5.02
C PRO A 2 -11.91 3.29 5.42
N TYR A 3 -11.43 2.55 4.44
CA TYR A 3 -10.55 1.41 4.66
C TYR A 3 -9.17 1.93 5.03
N LYS A 4 -8.70 1.62 6.24
CA LYS A 4 -7.46 2.16 6.77
C LYS A 4 -6.46 1.02 6.94
N LEU A 5 -5.36 1.07 6.18
CA LEU A 5 -4.23 0.17 6.37
C LEU A 5 -3.70 0.31 7.81
N SER A 6 -3.26 -0.78 8.42
CA SER A 6 -2.55 -0.69 9.70
C SER A 6 -1.25 0.10 9.54
N ASP A 7 -0.79 0.69 10.63
CA ASP A 7 0.43 1.51 10.60
C ASP A 7 1.66 0.66 10.28
N SER A 8 1.66 -0.64 10.63
CA SER A 8 2.70 -1.59 10.24
C SER A 8 2.75 -1.82 8.73
N VAL A 9 1.60 -1.94 8.05
CA VAL A 9 1.57 -2.09 6.58
C VAL A 9 1.97 -0.78 5.90
N LYS A 10 1.52 0.37 6.39
CA LYS A 10 1.97 1.67 5.87
C LYS A 10 3.48 1.83 5.95
N GLU A 11 4.09 1.49 7.10
CA GLU A 11 5.53 1.57 7.26
C GLU A 11 6.29 0.64 6.29
N LYS A 12 5.77 -0.57 6.04
CA LYS A 12 6.33 -1.48 5.02
C LYS A 12 6.23 -0.88 3.62
N ILE A 13 5.10 -0.28 3.27
CA ILE A 13 4.89 0.39 1.98
C ILE A 13 5.87 1.56 1.81
N GLU A 14 6.03 2.40 2.82
CA GLU A 14 6.97 3.53 2.79
C GLU A 14 8.41 3.07 2.63
N ARG A 15 8.84 2.07 3.42
CA ARG A 15 10.19 1.48 3.32
C ARG A 15 10.43 0.83 1.96
N GLU A 16 9.41 0.27 1.35
CA GLU A 16 9.51 -0.32 0.01
C GLU A 16 9.60 0.77 -1.07
N ALA A 17 8.87 1.87 -0.91
CA ALA A 17 8.89 2.99 -1.85
C ALA A 17 10.28 3.65 -1.97
N THR A 18 11.09 3.65 -0.91
CA THR A 18 12.46 4.21 -0.94
C THR A 18 13.43 3.41 -1.81
N LYS A 19 13.10 2.16 -2.18
CA LYS A 19 13.94 1.32 -3.05
C LYS A 19 13.88 1.73 -4.52
N TYR A 20 12.95 2.62 -4.88
CA TYR A 20 12.67 2.97 -6.27
C TYR A 20 12.82 4.47 -6.51
N PRO A 21 13.25 4.89 -7.72
CA PRO A 21 13.29 6.30 -8.09
C PRO A 21 11.89 6.93 -8.22
N SER A 22 10.85 6.11 -8.41
CA SER A 22 9.45 6.55 -8.42
C SER A 22 8.64 5.69 -7.47
N ARG A 23 7.85 6.33 -6.60
CA ARG A 23 6.94 5.65 -5.66
C ARG A 23 5.92 4.75 -6.37
N ARG A 24 5.56 5.08 -7.62
CA ARG A 24 4.68 4.26 -8.47
C ARG A 24 5.22 2.85 -8.70
N ALA A 25 6.53 2.66 -8.71
CA ALA A 25 7.13 1.33 -8.87
C ALA A 25 6.85 0.39 -7.68
N ALA A 26 6.56 0.94 -6.50
CA ALA A 26 6.26 0.16 -5.30
C ALA A 26 4.81 -0.36 -5.24
N VAL A 27 3.93 0.03 -6.19
CA VAL A 27 2.50 -0.33 -6.17
C VAL A 27 2.27 -1.84 -6.04
N LYS A 28 3.01 -2.66 -6.80
CA LYS A 28 2.85 -4.12 -6.74
C LYS A 28 3.17 -4.68 -5.36
N SER A 29 4.30 -4.27 -4.76
CA SER A 29 4.70 -4.70 -3.42
C SER A 29 3.73 -4.19 -2.37
N ALA A 30 3.25 -2.94 -2.50
CA ALA A 30 2.32 -2.33 -1.57
C ALA A 30 0.96 -3.04 -1.55
N LEU A 31 0.40 -3.34 -2.72
CA LEU A 31 -0.83 -4.13 -2.84
C LEU A 31 -0.65 -5.54 -2.26
N ARG A 32 0.52 -6.17 -2.43
CA ARG A 32 0.82 -7.46 -1.82
C ARG A 32 0.81 -7.39 -0.28
N TYR A 33 1.40 -6.35 0.32
CA TYR A 33 1.39 -6.20 1.78
C TYR A 33 -0.03 -5.98 2.32
N ALA A 34 -0.84 -5.16 1.65
CA ALA A 34 -2.24 -4.98 2.03
C ALA A 34 -3.04 -6.28 1.85
N GLN A 35 -2.83 -7.01 0.75
CA GLN A 35 -3.49 -8.31 0.54
C GLN A 35 -3.15 -9.34 1.63
N GLN A 36 -1.91 -9.34 2.14
CA GLN A 36 -1.53 -10.24 3.24
C GLN A 36 -2.25 -9.92 4.56
N GLU A 37 -2.64 -8.67 4.77
CA GLU A 37 -3.41 -8.25 5.95
C GLU A 37 -4.90 -8.58 5.81
N PHE A 38 -5.46 -8.39 4.61
CA PHE A 38 -6.90 -8.41 4.40
C PHE A 38 -7.43 -9.63 3.63
N GLY A 39 -6.54 -10.46 3.08
CA GLY A 39 -6.87 -11.63 2.25
C GLY A 39 -7.27 -11.31 0.80
N TRP A 40 -7.76 -10.10 0.53
CA TRP A 40 -8.20 -9.65 -0.78
C TRP A 40 -7.83 -8.18 -1.05
N VAL A 41 -7.72 -7.81 -2.33
CA VAL A 41 -7.51 -6.42 -2.77
C VAL A 41 -8.83 -5.86 -3.29
N SER A 42 -9.57 -5.16 -2.42
CA SER A 42 -10.76 -4.42 -2.82
C SER A 42 -10.42 -3.04 -3.39
N GLU A 43 -11.40 -2.34 -3.98
CA GLU A 43 -11.22 -0.95 -4.42
C GLU A 43 -10.77 -0.03 -3.28
N ASP A 44 -11.27 -0.26 -2.07
CA ASP A 44 -10.88 0.55 -0.92
C ASP A 44 -9.44 0.28 -0.47
N VAL A 45 -8.96 -0.97 -0.60
CA VAL A 45 -7.53 -1.30 -0.41
C VAL A 45 -6.67 -0.54 -1.42
N ILE A 46 -7.10 -0.50 -2.68
CA ILE A 46 -6.38 0.21 -3.74
C ILE A 46 -6.30 1.70 -3.42
N LYS A 47 -7.42 2.33 -3.02
CA LYS A 47 -7.46 3.75 -2.61
C LYS A 47 -6.52 4.00 -1.44
N ALA A 48 -6.57 3.17 -0.41
CA ALA A 48 -5.70 3.32 0.76
C ALA A 48 -4.20 3.17 0.42
N VAL A 49 -3.85 2.27 -0.50
CA VAL A 49 -2.46 2.16 -1.00
C VAL A 49 -2.06 3.37 -1.84
N SER A 50 -2.96 3.91 -2.67
CA SER A 50 -2.74 5.11 -3.46
C SER A 50 -2.44 6.33 -2.57
N GLU A 51 -3.21 6.50 -1.50
CA GLU A 51 -3.02 7.55 -0.50
C GLU A 51 -1.63 7.48 0.15
N VAL A 52 -1.15 6.28 0.52
CA VAL A 52 0.20 6.11 1.08
C VAL A 52 1.26 6.43 0.03
N LEU A 53 1.12 5.94 -1.21
CA LEU A 53 2.13 6.16 -2.25
C LEU A 53 2.10 7.58 -2.86
N GLY A 54 1.05 8.36 -2.60
CA GLY A 54 0.85 9.69 -3.17
C GLY A 54 0.54 9.65 -4.67
N LEU A 55 -0.29 8.69 -5.09
CA LEU A 55 -0.69 8.44 -6.49
C LEU A 55 -2.15 8.80 -6.74
#